data_AF-Q8GEC9-F1
#
_entry.id   AF-Q8GEC9-F1
#
_cell.length_a   1.000
_cell.length_b   1.000
_cell.length_c   1.000
_cell.angle_alpha   90.00
_cell.angle_beta   90.00
_cell.angle_gamma   90.00
#
_symmetry.space_group_name_H-M   'P 1'
#
loop_
_entity.id
_entity.type
_entity.pdbx_description
1 polymer ?
#
loop_
_entity_poly.entity_id
_entity_poly.type
_entity_poly.pdbx_seq_one_letter_code
_entity_poly.pdbx_strand_id
1 'polypeptide(L)'
;MAEIVALVSAIAWPGAIVWVAYLFRSDIRALTTRVSHLKYKDIEATFEKELSDTEAKVKAITYQQPAALPSSELQSKIEQLQRIANVSPRAAILESWLLIENAAGQSGFVQGAQVPRINSLLFVDWLMREGKLPNDSVEILSALRELRNKAAHLPEFSISQEEAERYITLAVKISTLIVEP
;
A
#
# COMPACT_ATOMS: atom_id res chain seq x y z
N MET A 1 45.86 -44.91 18.50
CA MET A 1 44.50 -45.16 19.04
C MET A 1 43.88 -43.90 19.64
N ALA A 2 44.53 -43.22 20.59
CA ALA A 2 43.97 -42.02 21.25
C ALA A 2 43.66 -40.84 20.30
N GLU A 3 44.53 -40.56 19.33
CA GLU A 3 44.32 -39.41 18.42
C GLU A 3 43.16 -39.61 17.43
N ILE A 4 42.89 -40.85 17.01
CA ILE A 4 41.77 -41.18 16.13
C ILE A 4 40.44 -40.97 16.87
N VAL A 5 40.38 -41.34 18.15
CA VAL A 5 39.17 -41.14 19.00
C VAL A 5 38.89 -39.65 19.21
N ALA A 6 39.92 -38.83 19.40
CA ALA A 6 39.76 -37.37 19.53
C ALA A 6 39.22 -36.74 18.24
N LEU A 7 39.74 -37.15 17.07
CA LEU A 7 39.28 -36.66 15.78
C LEU A 7 37.83 -37.06 15.48
N VAL A 8 37.46 -38.32 15.76
CA VAL A 8 36.08 -38.81 15.57
C VAL A 8 35.12 -38.08 16.50
N SER A 9 35.49 -37.85 17.75
CA SER A 9 34.65 -37.11 18.71
C SER A 9 34.44 -35.65 18.30
N ALA A 10 35.46 -35.02 17.71
CA ALA A 10 35.38 -33.65 17.21
C ALA A 10 34.45 -33.52 15.98
N ILE A 11 34.41 -34.54 15.10
CA ILE A 11 33.57 -34.54 13.89
C ILE A 11 32.16 -35.07 14.15
N ALA A 12 31.98 -35.90 15.19
CA ALA A 12 30.69 -36.49 15.54
C ALA A 12 29.62 -35.41 15.82
N TRP A 13 29.98 -34.30 16.46
CA TRP A 13 29.03 -33.24 16.80
C TRP A 13 28.58 -32.41 15.57
N PRO A 14 29.49 -31.86 14.73
CA PRO A 14 29.09 -31.27 13.44
C PRO A 14 28.32 -32.25 12.55
N GLY A 15 28.76 -33.52 12.48
CA GLY A 15 28.10 -34.56 11.71
C GLY A 15 26.67 -34.84 12.18
N ALA A 16 26.47 -34.93 13.50
CA ALA A 16 25.15 -35.09 14.09
C ALA A 16 24.23 -33.90 13.79
N ILE A 17 24.73 -32.66 13.87
CA ILE A 17 23.96 -31.45 13.50
C ILE A 17 23.53 -31.49 12.04
N VAL A 18 24.46 -31.79 11.12
CA VAL A 18 24.16 -31.87 9.68
C VAL A 18 23.19 -33.01 9.40
N TRP A 19 23.34 -34.15 10.07
CA TRP A 19 22.45 -35.30 9.93
C TRP A 19 21.02 -34.99 10.39
N VAL A 20 20.87 -34.35 11.55
CA VAL A 20 19.57 -33.88 12.07
C VAL A 20 18.96 -32.85 11.13
N ALA A 21 19.74 -31.84 10.70
CA ALA A 21 19.27 -30.83 9.75
C ALA A 21 18.82 -31.46 8.41
N TYR A 22 19.52 -32.50 7.95
CA TYR A 22 19.16 -33.24 6.73
C TYR A 22 17.87 -34.05 6.91
N LEU A 23 17.70 -34.74 8.05
CA LEU A 23 16.51 -35.53 8.35
C LEU A 23 15.25 -34.66 8.43
N PHE A 24 15.36 -33.49 9.06
CA PHE A 24 14.23 -32.55 9.27
C PHE A 24 14.12 -31.45 8.21
N ARG A 25 14.90 -31.51 7.12
CA ARG A 25 14.90 -30.45 6.08
C ARG A 25 13.52 -30.21 5.45
N SER A 26 12.71 -31.27 5.33
CA SER A 26 11.34 -31.20 4.80
C SER A 26 10.41 -30.49 5.78
N ASP A 27 10.53 -30.80 7.07
CA ASP A 27 9.66 -30.25 8.12
C ASP A 27 9.97 -28.77 8.37
N ILE A 28 11.25 -28.40 8.37
CA ILE A 28 11.69 -26.99 8.46
C ILE A 28 11.12 -26.20 7.27
N ARG A 29 11.23 -26.73 6.05
CA ARG A 29 10.66 -26.08 4.85
C ARG A 29 9.14 -25.94 4.98
N ALA A 30 8.43 -26.98 5.40
CA ALA A 30 6.98 -26.94 5.58
C ALA A 30 6.55 -25.87 6.62
N LEU A 31 7.29 -25.74 7.72
CA LEU A 31 7.05 -24.71 8.73
C LEU A 31 7.28 -23.29 8.17
N THR A 32 8.36 -23.08 7.41
CA THR A 32 8.62 -21.76 6.80
C THR A 32 7.51 -21.33 5.85
N THR A 33 6.96 -22.25 5.05
CA THR A 33 5.84 -21.97 4.13
C THR A 33 4.55 -21.66 4.90
N ARG A 34 4.26 -22.36 6.00
CA ARG A 34 3.07 -22.07 6.82
C ARG A 34 3.16 -20.69 7.48
N VAL A 35 4.32 -20.36 8.03
CA VAL A 35 4.56 -19.05 8.65
C VAL A 35 4.46 -17.93 7.62
N SER A 36 4.97 -18.12 6.39
CA SER A 36 4.84 -17.13 5.33
C SER A 36 3.38 -16.91 4.91
N HIS A 37 2.60 -17.99 4.72
CA HIS A 37 1.17 -17.87 4.40
C HIS A 37 0.37 -17.15 5.49
N LEU A 38 0.66 -17.42 6.77
CA LEU A 38 0.01 -16.71 7.87
C LEU A 38 0.38 -15.22 7.89
N LYS A 39 1.66 -14.89 7.66
CA LYS A 39 2.11 -13.49 7.53
C LYS A 39 1.40 -12.77 6.38
N TYR A 40 1.22 -13.40 5.22
CA TYR A 40 0.51 -12.78 4.10
C TYR A 40 -0.96 -12.52 4.42
N LYS A 41 -1.65 -13.48 5.04
CA LYS A 41 -3.03 -13.29 5.50
C LYS A 41 -3.16 -12.17 6.53
N ASP A 42 -2.19 -12.03 7.42
CA ASP A 42 -2.17 -10.95 8.42
C ASP A 42 -2.00 -9.58 7.75
N ILE A 43 -1.14 -9.50 6.73
CA ILE A 43 -0.95 -8.30 5.91
C ILE A 43 -2.23 -7.96 5.14
N GLU A 44 -2.90 -8.94 4.51
CA GLU A 44 -4.18 -8.77 3.82
C GLU A 44 -5.26 -8.23 4.76
N ALA A 45 -5.42 -8.85 5.94
CA ALA A 45 -6.37 -8.39 6.94
C ALA A 45 -6.06 -6.97 7.44
N THR A 46 -4.78 -6.64 7.60
CA THR A 46 -4.35 -5.29 8.00
C THR A 46 -4.63 -4.27 6.91
N PHE A 47 -4.43 -4.63 5.64
CA PHE A 47 -4.72 -3.77 4.50
C PHE A 47 -6.22 -3.45 4.42
N GLU A 48 -7.07 -4.48 4.48
CA GLU A 48 -8.53 -4.34 4.47
C GLU A 48 -9.03 -3.49 5.64
N LYS A 49 -8.45 -3.69 6.83
CA LYS A 49 -8.77 -2.89 8.01
C LYS A 49 -8.42 -1.42 7.82
N GLU A 50 -7.19 -1.12 7.39
CA GLU A 50 -6.74 0.25 7.16
C GLU A 50 -7.54 0.95 6.05
N LEU A 51 -7.91 0.21 5.00
CA LEU A 51 -8.79 0.70 3.95
C LEU A 51 -10.15 1.10 4.54
N SER A 52 -10.77 0.20 5.31
CA SER A 52 -12.05 0.45 5.98
C SER A 52 -12.00 1.63 6.97
N ASP A 53 -10.92 1.74 7.74
CA ASP A 53 -10.69 2.86 8.65
C ASP A 53 -10.58 4.19 7.88
N THR A 54 -9.87 4.18 6.74
CA THR A 54 -9.74 5.34 5.85
C THR A 54 -11.08 5.74 5.23
N GLU A 55 -11.90 4.76 4.81
CA GLU A 55 -13.25 5.01 4.32
C GLU A 55 -14.14 5.69 5.36
N ALA A 56 -14.07 5.25 6.61
CA ALA A 56 -14.81 5.85 7.72
C ALA A 56 -14.41 7.32 7.92
N LYS A 57 -13.11 7.62 7.87
CA LYS A 57 -12.60 9.00 7.96
C LYS A 57 -13.06 9.87 6.79
N VAL A 58 -12.98 9.36 5.55
CA VAL A 58 -13.46 10.11 4.37
C VAL A 58 -14.96 10.40 4.47
N LYS A 59 -15.77 9.41 4.88
CA LYS A 59 -17.22 9.60 5.05
C LYS A 59 -17.55 10.71 6.05
N ALA A 60 -16.78 10.83 7.14
CA ALA A 60 -16.97 11.88 8.14
C ALA A 60 -16.76 13.29 7.57
N ILE A 61 -15.74 13.48 6.71
CA ILE A 61 -15.43 14.77 6.10
C ILE A 61 -16.39 15.10 4.94
N THR A 62 -16.66 14.14 4.06
CA THR A 62 -17.52 14.38 2.88
C THR A 62 -18.98 14.67 3.26
N TYR A 63 -19.45 14.30 4.45
CA TYR A 63 -20.81 14.65 4.90
C TYR A 63 -21.06 16.17 4.97
N GLN A 64 -19.98 16.97 5.03
CA GLN A 64 -20.04 18.42 5.20
C GLN A 64 -19.98 19.21 3.89
N GLN A 65 -19.72 18.57 2.74
CA GLN A 65 -19.54 19.25 1.46
C GLN A 65 -20.32 18.53 0.34
N PRO A 66 -21.13 19.24 -0.46
CA PRO A 66 -21.82 18.62 -1.59
C PRO A 66 -20.77 18.05 -2.55
N ALA A 67 -20.88 16.75 -2.88
CA ALA A 67 -20.01 16.16 -3.89
C ALA A 67 -20.29 16.83 -5.24
N ALA A 68 -19.35 17.63 -5.73
CA ALA A 68 -19.40 18.14 -7.09
C ALA A 68 -19.43 16.95 -8.07
N LEU A 69 -20.27 17.06 -9.09
CA LEU A 69 -20.35 16.02 -10.12
C LEU A 69 -18.98 15.92 -10.81
N PRO A 70 -18.37 14.73 -10.90
CA PRO A 70 -17.08 14.58 -11.55
C PRO A 70 -17.18 15.03 -13.00
N SER A 71 -16.18 15.78 -13.46
CA SER A 71 -16.09 16.21 -14.86
C SER A 71 -16.08 14.99 -15.80
N SER A 72 -16.48 15.19 -17.06
CA SER A 72 -16.47 14.12 -18.07
C SER A 72 -15.09 13.46 -18.22
N GLU A 73 -14.02 14.25 -18.11
CA GLU A 73 -12.65 13.73 -18.12
C GLU A 73 -12.36 12.85 -16.89
N LEU A 74 -12.77 13.28 -15.70
CA LEU A 74 -12.58 12.51 -14.47
C LEU A 74 -13.37 11.20 -14.50
N GLN A 75 -14.59 11.20 -15.04
CA GLN A 75 -15.39 9.99 -15.22
C GLN A 75 -14.70 8.97 -16.13
N SER A 76 -14.17 9.42 -17.28
CA SER A 76 -13.41 8.56 -18.19
C SER A 76 -12.17 7.94 -17.53
N LYS A 77 -11.46 8.73 -16.70
CA LYS A 77 -10.31 8.23 -15.91
C LYS A 77 -10.76 7.19 -14.88
N ILE A 78 -11.89 7.40 -14.20
CA ILE A 78 -12.43 6.43 -13.22
C ILE A 78 -12.75 5.10 -13.91
N GLU A 79 -13.44 5.13 -15.06
CA GLU A 79 -13.74 3.93 -15.82
C GLU A 79 -12.47 3.20 -16.29
N GLN A 80 -11.44 3.95 -16.69
CA GLN A 80 -10.14 3.38 -17.02
C GLN A 80 -9.51 2.68 -15.82
N LEU A 81 -9.52 3.32 -14.64
CA LEU A 81 -8.99 2.73 -13.42
C LEU A 81 -9.77 1.47 -12.99
N GLN A 82 -11.08 1.46 -13.15
CA GLN A 82 -11.91 0.26 -12.91
C GLN A 82 -11.55 -0.89 -13.86
N ARG A 83 -11.33 -0.59 -15.15
CA ARG A 83 -10.83 -1.59 -16.10
C ARG A 83 -9.45 -2.12 -15.71
N ILE A 84 -8.56 -1.26 -15.20
CA ILE A 84 -7.26 -1.68 -14.67
C ILE A 84 -7.46 -2.54 -13.43
N ALA A 85 -8.38 -2.20 -12.52
CA ALA A 85 -8.62 -2.95 -11.29
C ALA A 85 -9.07 -4.40 -11.57
N ASN A 86 -9.85 -4.60 -12.63
CA ASN A 86 -10.25 -5.94 -13.08
C ASN A 86 -9.06 -6.81 -13.54
N VAL A 87 -8.02 -6.21 -14.12
CA VAL A 87 -6.84 -6.94 -14.63
C VAL A 87 -5.70 -7.00 -13.61
N SER A 88 -5.47 -5.89 -12.90
CA SER A 88 -4.43 -5.69 -11.91
C SER A 88 -4.90 -4.68 -10.85
N PRO A 89 -5.53 -5.17 -9.76
CA PRO A 89 -5.97 -4.34 -8.63
C PRO A 89 -4.85 -3.46 -8.07
N ARG A 90 -3.64 -4.02 -8.00
CA ARG A 90 -2.44 -3.32 -7.53
C ARG A 90 -2.06 -2.15 -8.44
N ALA A 91 -2.05 -2.35 -9.76
CA ALA A 91 -1.74 -1.25 -10.69
C ALA A 91 -2.80 -0.15 -10.60
N ALA A 92 -4.06 -0.50 -10.41
CA ALA A 92 -5.13 0.48 -10.24
C ALA A 92 -4.92 1.35 -9.00
N ILE A 93 -4.51 0.78 -7.86
CA ILE A 93 -4.17 1.55 -6.64
C ILE A 93 -3.02 2.53 -6.90
N LEU A 94 -1.95 2.07 -7.56
CA LEU A 94 -0.79 2.92 -7.86
C LEU A 94 -1.16 4.07 -8.79
N GLU A 95 -1.93 3.79 -9.84
CA GLU A 95 -2.36 4.78 -10.83
C GLU A 95 -3.37 5.78 -10.26
N SER A 96 -4.27 5.34 -9.38
CA SER A 96 -5.28 6.19 -8.75
C SER A 96 -4.67 7.33 -7.94
N TRP A 97 -3.46 7.13 -7.41
CA TRP A 97 -2.73 8.17 -6.67
C TRP A 97 -2.43 9.40 -7.52
N LEU A 98 -2.28 9.24 -8.84
CA LEU A 98 -2.04 10.35 -9.76
C LEU A 98 -3.22 11.34 -9.80
N LEU A 99 -4.44 10.91 -9.48
CA LEU A 99 -5.58 11.82 -9.36
C LEU A 99 -5.36 12.86 -8.26
N ILE A 100 -4.81 12.44 -7.13
CA ILE A 100 -4.50 13.29 -5.98
C ILE A 100 -3.34 14.24 -6.32
N GLU A 101 -2.29 13.73 -6.98
CA GLU A 101 -1.15 14.55 -7.40
C GLU A 101 -1.55 15.62 -8.43
N ASN A 102 -2.37 15.25 -9.40
CA ASN A 102 -2.89 16.19 -10.39
C ASN A 102 -3.80 17.24 -9.74
N ALA A 103 -4.66 16.84 -8.81
CA ALA A 103 -5.49 17.77 -8.04
C ALA A 103 -4.65 18.77 -7.24
N ALA A 104 -3.59 18.30 -6.58
CA ALA A 104 -2.65 19.17 -5.88
C ALA A 104 -1.99 20.17 -6.84
N GLY A 105 -1.53 19.70 -8.01
CA GLY A 105 -0.98 20.57 -9.05
C GLY A 105 -1.98 21.65 -9.52
N GLN A 106 -3.23 21.26 -9.78
CA GLN A 106 -4.30 22.18 -10.19
C GLN A 106 -4.64 23.21 -9.11
N SER A 107 -4.57 22.83 -7.83
CA SER A 107 -4.81 23.74 -6.71
C SER A 107 -3.73 24.82 -6.56
N GLY A 108 -2.63 24.75 -7.33
CA GLY A 108 -1.55 25.73 -7.35
C GLY A 108 -0.22 25.22 -6.78
N PHE A 109 -0.09 23.91 -6.49
CA PHE A 109 1.18 23.33 -6.08
C PHE A 109 2.15 23.30 -7.27
N VAL A 110 3.19 24.13 -7.22
CA VAL A 110 4.27 24.14 -8.20
C VAL A 110 5.50 23.50 -7.58
N GLN A 111 5.85 22.29 -8.00
CA GLN A 111 7.14 21.71 -7.69
C GLN A 111 8.19 22.39 -8.58
N GLY A 112 9.34 22.80 -8.01
CA GLY A 112 10.42 23.44 -8.77
C GLY A 112 10.78 22.65 -10.03
N ALA A 113 11.16 23.37 -11.09
CA ALA A 113 11.14 22.98 -12.51
C ALA A 113 12.00 21.76 -12.97
N GLN A 114 12.46 20.89 -12.06
CA GLN A 114 13.40 19.80 -12.37
C GLN A 114 12.99 18.43 -11.79
N VAL A 115 11.81 18.28 -11.17
CA VAL A 115 11.42 17.00 -10.57
C VAL A 115 10.26 16.37 -11.36
N PRO A 116 10.47 15.23 -12.05
CA PRO A 116 9.43 14.56 -12.84
C PRO A 116 8.39 13.81 -12.00
N ARG A 117 8.52 13.80 -10.67
CA ARG A 117 7.57 13.18 -9.73
C ARG A 117 7.26 14.13 -8.58
N ILE A 118 5.96 14.38 -8.40
CA ILE A 118 5.45 15.11 -7.24
C ILE A 118 5.86 14.35 -5.99
N ASN A 119 6.71 14.98 -5.17
CA ASN A 119 7.05 14.40 -3.88
C ASN A 119 5.78 14.46 -3.03
N SER A 120 5.24 13.28 -2.74
CA SER A 120 3.98 13.14 -2.02
C SER A 120 3.96 13.85 -0.67
N LEU A 121 5.10 14.00 0.00
CA LEU A 121 5.19 14.72 1.26
C LEU A 121 5.14 16.24 1.06
N LEU A 122 5.75 16.74 -0.02
CA LEU A 122 5.84 18.19 -0.27
C LEU A 122 4.49 18.82 -0.61
N PHE A 123 3.64 18.12 -1.37
CA PHE A 123 2.32 18.67 -1.71
C PHE A 123 1.35 18.57 -0.53
N VAL A 124 1.44 17.53 0.31
CA VAL A 124 0.63 17.40 1.53
C VAL A 124 0.97 18.53 2.51
N ASP A 125 2.27 18.77 2.75
CA ASP A 125 2.73 19.86 3.61
C ASP A 125 2.31 21.24 3.07
N TRP A 126 2.32 21.42 1.74
CA TRP A 126 1.88 22.66 1.12
C TRP A 126 0.36 22.86 1.23
N LEU A 127 -0.44 21.80 0.99
CA LEU A 127 -1.90 21.86 1.13
C LEU A 127 -2.33 22.23 2.55
N MET A 128 -1.59 21.75 3.56
CA MET A 128 -1.78 22.15 4.96
C MET A 128 -1.50 23.64 5.18
N ARG A 129 -0.37 24.14 4.70
CA ARG A 129 0.03 25.56 4.90
C ARG A 129 -0.94 26.53 4.25
N GLU A 130 -1.49 26.15 3.10
CA GLU A 130 -2.44 26.97 2.34
C GLU A 130 -3.89 26.85 2.85
N GLY A 131 -4.15 26.01 3.86
CA GLY A 131 -5.49 25.82 4.42
C GLY A 131 -6.50 25.22 3.44
N LYS A 132 -6.03 24.58 2.36
CA LYS A 132 -6.86 24.01 1.28
C LYS A 132 -7.44 22.64 1.62
N LEU A 133 -7.10 22.11 2.79
CA LEU A 133 -7.62 20.86 3.29
C LEU A 133 -7.96 20.99 4.78
N PRO A 134 -9.10 20.45 5.23
CA PRO A 134 -9.38 20.24 6.65
C PRO A 134 -8.24 19.46 7.33
N ASN A 135 -7.98 19.74 8.61
CA ASN A 135 -6.94 19.04 9.37
C ASN A 135 -7.10 17.51 9.31
N ASP A 136 -8.34 17.02 9.29
CA ASP A 136 -8.67 15.59 9.23
C ASP A 136 -8.29 14.94 7.88
N SER A 137 -8.17 15.73 6.81
CA SER A 137 -7.78 15.25 5.47
C SER A 137 -6.31 14.85 5.39
N VAL A 138 -5.46 15.36 6.29
CA VAL A 138 -4.03 15.02 6.36
C VAL A 138 -3.83 13.56 6.74
N GLU A 139 -4.57 13.11 7.76
CA GLU A 139 -4.52 11.72 8.19
C GLU A 139 -4.99 10.77 7.09
N ILE A 140 -5.99 11.18 6.31
CA ILE A 140 -6.51 10.40 5.18
C ILE A 140 -5.47 10.32 4.06
N LEU A 141 -4.84 11.44 3.69
CA LEU A 141 -3.79 11.45 2.67
C LEU A 141 -2.59 10.59 3.09
N SER A 142 -2.21 10.65 4.37
CA SER A 142 -1.17 9.79 4.92
C SER A 142 -1.57 8.31 4.86
N ALA A 143 -2.79 7.97 5.25
CA ALA A 143 -3.30 6.60 5.21
C ALA A 143 -3.37 6.04 3.78
N LEU A 144 -3.87 6.83 2.81
CA LEU A 144 -3.88 6.44 1.39
C LEU A 144 -2.47 6.24 0.85
N ARG A 145 -1.52 7.10 1.21
CA ARG A 145 -0.10 6.96 0.83
C ARG A 145 0.48 5.66 1.38
N GLU A 146 0.19 5.31 2.64
CA GLU A 146 0.65 4.05 3.25
C GLU A 146 0.02 2.82 2.58
N LEU A 147 -1.29 2.84 2.29
CA LEU A 147 -1.97 1.79 1.52
C LEU A 147 -1.33 1.59 0.15
N ARG A 148 -1.07 2.68 -0.59
CA ARG A 148 -0.35 2.65 -1.86
C ARG A 148 1.07 2.08 -1.71
N ASN A 149 1.80 2.47 -0.67
CA ASN A 149 3.15 1.98 -0.43
C ASN A 149 3.15 0.48 -0.13
N LYS A 150 2.20 -0.02 0.66
CA LYS A 150 2.02 -1.47 0.88
C LYS A 150 1.73 -2.17 -0.44
N ALA A 151 0.84 -1.62 -1.26
CA ALA A 151 0.57 -2.11 -2.60
C ALA A 151 1.80 -2.06 -3.53
N ALA A 152 2.74 -1.14 -3.35
CA ALA A 152 3.96 -1.10 -4.15
C ALA A 152 5.04 -2.09 -3.67
N HIS A 153 5.21 -2.23 -2.36
CA HIS A 153 6.39 -2.88 -1.77
C HIS A 153 6.19 -4.34 -1.35
N LEU A 154 4.95 -4.80 -1.23
CA LEU A 154 4.65 -6.17 -0.83
C LEU A 154 3.92 -6.88 -1.99
N PRO A 155 4.65 -7.48 -2.96
CA PRO A 155 4.04 -8.12 -4.12
C PRO A 155 3.36 -9.46 -3.79
N GLU A 156 3.75 -10.10 -2.68
CA GLU A 156 3.37 -11.47 -2.32
C GLU A 156 1.98 -11.60 -1.69
N PHE A 157 1.39 -10.50 -1.18
CA PHE A 157 0.02 -10.52 -0.65
C PHE A 157 -0.99 -10.22 -1.76
N SER A 158 -2.20 -10.76 -1.67
CA SER A 158 -3.23 -10.51 -2.67
C SER A 158 -4.03 -9.24 -2.36
N ILE A 159 -4.40 -8.51 -3.41
CA ILE A 159 -5.33 -7.38 -3.34
C ILE A 159 -6.48 -7.75 -4.25
N SER A 160 -7.70 -7.74 -3.72
CA SER A 160 -8.92 -8.00 -4.46
C SER A 160 -9.30 -6.83 -5.36
N GLN A 161 -10.09 -7.11 -6.40
CA GLN A 161 -10.66 -6.07 -7.25
C GLN A 161 -11.49 -5.08 -6.43
N GLU A 162 -12.30 -5.57 -5.49
CA GLU A 162 -13.17 -4.75 -4.63
C GLU A 162 -12.36 -3.77 -3.78
N GLU A 163 -11.27 -4.23 -3.15
CA GLU A 163 -10.35 -3.37 -2.40
C GLU A 163 -9.75 -2.25 -3.27
N ALA A 164 -9.36 -2.56 -4.51
CA ALA A 164 -8.85 -1.57 -5.44
C ALA A 164 -9.93 -0.56 -5.87
N GLU A 165 -11.15 -1.00 -6.14
CA GLU A 165 -12.29 -0.13 -6.49
C GLU A 165 -12.67 0.81 -5.35
N ARG A 166 -12.63 0.31 -4.11
CA ARG A 166 -12.80 1.11 -2.88
C ARG A 166 -11.70 2.15 -2.76
N TYR A 167 -10.44 1.77 -2.97
CA TYR A 167 -9.33 2.70 -2.98
C TYR A 167 -9.47 3.77 -4.08
N ILE A 168 -9.85 3.40 -5.31
CA ILE A 168 -10.14 4.34 -6.42
C ILE A 168 -11.16 5.37 -5.96
N THR A 169 -12.25 4.91 -5.34
CA THR A 169 -13.33 5.78 -4.86
C THR A 169 -12.84 6.79 -3.82
N LEU A 170 -11.96 6.37 -2.90
CA LEU A 170 -11.36 7.27 -1.92
C LEU A 170 -10.42 8.29 -2.55
N ALA A 171 -9.57 7.86 -3.49
CA ALA A 171 -8.66 8.74 -4.20
C ALA A 171 -9.42 9.81 -5.00
N VAL A 172 -10.51 9.43 -5.67
CA VAL A 172 -11.41 10.37 -6.37
C VAL A 172 -11.98 11.39 -5.41
N LYS A 173 -12.61 10.96 -4.30
CA LYS A 173 -13.21 11.86 -3.31
C LYS A 173 -12.21 12.87 -2.74
N ILE A 174 -11.00 12.42 -2.44
CA ILE A 174 -9.96 13.30 -1.92
C ILE A 174 -9.44 14.24 -3.00
N SER A 175 -9.27 13.77 -4.24
CA SER A 175 -8.88 14.64 -5.36
C SER A 175 -9.89 15.76 -5.61
N THR A 176 -11.19 15.49 -5.50
CA THR A 176 -12.23 16.52 -5.65
C THR A 176 -12.19 17.55 -4.53
N LEU A 177 -11.95 17.13 -3.28
CA LEU A 177 -11.79 18.04 -2.14
C LEU A 177 -10.58 18.96 -2.27
N ILE A 178 -9.53 18.54 -2.98
CA ILE A 178 -8.32 19.36 -3.18
C ILE A 178 -8.54 20.43 -4.27
N VAL A 179 -9.28 20.09 -5.34
CA VAL A 179 -9.55 21.03 -6.45
C VAL A 179 -10.57 22.09 -6.05
N GLU A 180 -11.55 21.72 -5.23
CA GLU A 180 -12.60 22.60 -4.72
C GLU A 180 -12.56 22.62 -3.18
N PRO A 181 -11.62 23.38 -2.56
CA PRO A 181 -11.47 23.44 -1.11
C PRO A 181 -12.72 23.98 -0.40
#